data_AF-A0A847WPL6-F1
#
_entry.id   AF-A0A847WPL6-F1
#
_cell.length_a   1.000
_cell.length_b   1.000
_cell.length_c   1.000
_cell.angle_alpha   90.00
_cell.angle_beta   90.00
_cell.angle_gamma   90.00
#
_symmetry.space_group_name_H-M   'P 1'
#
loop_
_entity.id
_entity.type
_entity.pdbx_description
1 polymer ?
#
loop_
_entity_poly.entity_id
_entity_poly.type
_entity_poly.pdbx_seq_one_letter_code
_entity_poly.pdbx_strand_id
1 'polypeptide(L)'
;MKQIYRSIKYILLECLAIFPILLWLNTLLLKRFFDGYYWLLIPAVYILFSLVGRVLSKINHRVLLSILMTISLIFLLPLDSIWLQIIMLIILFVSSLRGYQYSQEDISDVLPIGHIWSFSLPSYFISYILYRGQTFENEQQLLTTLALILLFFLLFLTNQDHLSKASLVKRQMSQMNKKLKLQNYLYVFVFFMIMLLITRYNFIASGILLLLKGLFKLLGMGKPEE
;
A
#
# COMPACT_ATOMS: atom_id res chain seq x y z
N MET A 1 18.75 0.91 -13.26
CA MET A 1 18.26 0.18 -12.07
C MET A 1 17.56 1.07 -11.03
N LYS A 2 18.17 2.16 -10.55
CA LYS A 2 17.57 3.03 -9.50
C LYS A 2 16.17 3.56 -9.84
N GLN A 3 15.92 3.92 -11.10
CA GLN A 3 14.61 4.39 -11.56
C GLN A 3 13.56 3.26 -11.68
N ILE A 4 13.98 2.02 -11.95
CA ILE A 4 13.06 0.86 -12.00
C ILE A 4 12.57 0.57 -10.58
N TYR A 5 13.50 0.47 -9.63
CA TYR A 5 13.18 0.27 -8.22
C TYR A 5 12.26 1.37 -7.68
N ARG A 6 12.51 2.63 -8.08
CA ARG A 6 11.63 3.75 -7.73
C ARG A 6 10.22 3.54 -8.30
N SER A 7 10.05 3.25 -9.59
CA SER A 7 8.71 3.01 -10.17
C SER A 7 7.99 1.85 -9.48
N ILE A 8 8.68 0.72 -9.24
CA ILE A 8 8.08 -0.43 -8.56
C ILE A 8 7.56 -0.05 -7.16
N LYS A 9 8.32 0.72 -6.38
CA LYS A 9 7.88 1.18 -5.06
C LYS A 9 6.56 1.97 -5.13
N TYR A 10 6.43 2.88 -6.10
CA TYR A 10 5.22 3.70 -6.24
C TYR A 10 4.05 2.92 -6.84
N ILE A 11 4.32 1.97 -7.74
CA ILE A 11 3.31 1.02 -8.22
C ILE A 11 2.70 0.24 -7.06
N LEU A 12 3.55 -0.33 -6.20
CA LEU A 12 3.07 -1.07 -5.02
C LEU A 12 2.25 -0.18 -4.09
N LEU A 13 2.69 1.07 -3.90
CA LEU A 13 1.95 2.04 -3.11
C LEU A 13 0.58 2.38 -3.72
N GLU A 14 0.49 2.55 -5.04
CA GLU A 14 -0.77 2.79 -5.73
C GLU A 14 -1.71 1.58 -5.60
N CYS A 15 -1.18 0.38 -5.81
CA CYS A 15 -1.96 -0.85 -5.61
C CYS A 15 -2.48 -0.96 -4.18
N LEU A 16 -1.66 -0.63 -3.17
CA LEU A 16 -2.10 -0.58 -1.77
C LEU A 16 -3.19 0.48 -1.56
N ALA A 17 -3.06 1.65 -2.18
CA ALA A 17 -4.02 2.73 -2.03
C ALA A 17 -5.39 2.43 -2.68
N ILE A 18 -5.41 1.74 -3.82
CA ILE A 18 -6.63 1.39 -4.56
C ILE A 18 -7.24 0.07 -4.06
N PHE A 19 -6.49 -0.73 -3.29
CA PHE A 19 -6.92 -2.04 -2.79
C PHE A 19 -8.35 -2.09 -2.20
N PRO A 20 -8.80 -1.15 -1.35
CA PRO A 20 -10.15 -1.20 -0.79
C PRO A 20 -11.25 -1.20 -1.86
N ILE A 21 -11.03 -0.47 -2.96
CA ILE A 21 -11.96 -0.41 -4.09
C ILE A 21 -11.91 -1.70 -4.90
N LEU A 22 -10.71 -2.25 -5.10
CA LEU A 22 -10.57 -3.56 -5.74
C LEU A 22 -11.29 -4.65 -4.92
N LEU A 23 -11.23 -4.55 -3.59
CA LEU A 23 -11.96 -5.43 -2.69
C LEU A 23 -13.48 -5.27 -2.86
N TRP A 24 -14.01 -4.04 -2.95
CA TRP A 24 -15.43 -3.82 -3.24
C TRP A 24 -15.84 -4.41 -4.60
N LEU A 25 -15.05 -4.20 -5.65
CA LEU A 25 -15.30 -4.79 -6.96
C LEU A 25 -15.29 -6.32 -6.89
N ASN A 26 -14.36 -6.89 -6.13
CA ASN A 26 -14.24 -8.34 -5.99
C ASN A 26 -15.47 -8.96 -5.33
N THR A 27 -15.94 -8.36 -4.24
CA THR A 27 -17.06 -8.91 -3.46
C THR A 27 -18.41 -8.62 -4.09
N LEU A 28 -18.61 -7.44 -4.69
CA LEU A 28 -19.89 -7.02 -5.24
C LEU A 28 -20.12 -7.49 -6.67
N LEU A 29 -19.08 -7.49 -7.52
CA LEU A 29 -19.23 -7.69 -8.96
C LEU A 29 -18.53 -8.97 -9.48
N LEU A 30 -17.39 -9.33 -8.90
CA LEU A 30 -16.57 -10.45 -9.40
C LEU A 30 -16.80 -11.76 -8.65
N LYS A 31 -17.86 -11.85 -7.82
CA LYS A 31 -18.23 -13.08 -7.08
C LYS A 31 -17.04 -13.69 -6.31
N ARG A 32 -16.16 -12.84 -5.74
CA ARG A 32 -14.94 -13.24 -5.02
C ARG A 32 -13.91 -14.00 -5.88
N PHE A 33 -13.83 -13.70 -7.17
CA PHE A 33 -12.83 -14.28 -8.09
C PHE A 33 -11.38 -14.10 -7.60
N PHE A 34 -11.05 -12.92 -7.07
CA PHE A 34 -9.74 -12.71 -6.49
C PHE A 34 -9.65 -13.35 -5.10
N ASP A 35 -8.97 -14.50 -5.04
CA ASP A 35 -8.59 -15.15 -3.80
C ASP A 35 -7.08 -15.48 -3.80
N GLY A 36 -6.45 -15.43 -2.63
CA GLY A 36 -5.04 -15.74 -2.44
C GLY A 36 -4.10 -15.04 -3.43
N TYR A 37 -3.44 -15.83 -4.27
CA TYR A 37 -2.41 -15.35 -5.20
C TYR A 37 -2.97 -14.50 -6.36
N TYR A 38 -4.26 -14.59 -6.68
CA TYR A 38 -4.85 -13.79 -7.76
C TYR A 38 -4.81 -12.28 -7.47
N TRP A 39 -4.72 -11.86 -6.20
CA TRP A 39 -4.48 -10.47 -5.83
C TRP A 39 -3.17 -9.90 -6.38
N LEU A 40 -2.17 -10.75 -6.63
CA LEU A 40 -0.87 -10.35 -7.17
C LEU A 40 -0.92 -10.08 -8.69
N LEU A 41 -2.00 -10.47 -9.36
CA LEU A 41 -2.17 -10.27 -10.80
C LEU A 41 -2.15 -8.78 -11.16
N ILE A 42 -2.85 -7.94 -10.41
CA ILE A 42 -2.92 -6.49 -10.69
C ILE A 42 -1.54 -5.85 -10.53
N PRO A 43 -0.82 -5.98 -9.38
CA PRO A 43 0.55 -5.49 -9.27
C PRO A 43 1.49 -6.05 -10.34
N ALA A 44 1.37 -7.34 -10.68
CA ALA A 44 2.20 -7.97 -11.71
C ALA A 44 2.00 -7.31 -13.07
N VAL A 45 0.75 -7.02 -13.46
CA VAL A 45 0.42 -6.29 -14.69
C VAL A 45 1.01 -4.88 -14.67
N TYR A 46 0.85 -4.13 -13.58
CA TYR A 46 1.48 -2.80 -13.47
C TYR A 46 3.00 -2.85 -13.70
N ILE A 47 3.69 -3.78 -13.02
CA ILE A 47 5.15 -3.92 -13.11
C ILE A 47 5.56 -4.33 -14.52
N LEU A 48 4.89 -5.33 -15.10
CA LEU A 48 5.18 -5.83 -16.44
C LEU A 48 5.04 -4.71 -17.48
N PHE A 49 3.95 -3.93 -17.42
CA PHE A 49 3.75 -2.83 -18.36
C PHE A 49 4.70 -1.65 -18.13
N SER A 50 5.13 -1.42 -16.89
CA SER A 50 6.19 -0.45 -16.61
C SER A 50 7.52 -0.86 -17.24
N LEU A 51 7.84 -2.16 -17.27
CA LEU A 51 9.05 -2.68 -17.93
C LEU A 51 8.91 -2.62 -19.46
N VAL A 52 7.78 -3.10 -20.00
CA VAL A 52 7.49 -3.06 -21.45
C VAL A 52 7.53 -1.64 -21.97
N GLY A 53 6.91 -0.69 -21.27
CA GLY A 53 6.93 0.72 -21.65
C GLY A 53 8.33 1.30 -21.74
N ARG A 54 9.27 0.90 -20.87
CA ARG A 54 10.67 1.35 -20.96
C ARG A 54 11.38 0.79 -22.18
N VAL A 55 11.16 -0.49 -22.50
CA VAL A 55 11.77 -1.13 -23.67
C VAL A 55 11.23 -0.53 -24.96
N LEU A 56 9.94 -0.23 -24.99
CA LEU A 56 9.22 0.29 -26.16
C LEU A 56 9.03 1.81 -26.13
N SER A 57 9.88 2.55 -25.40
CA SER A 57 9.69 3.99 -25.14
C SER A 57 9.67 4.87 -26.39
N LYS A 58 10.20 4.38 -27.50
CA LYS A 58 10.21 5.08 -28.79
C LYS A 58 8.89 4.97 -29.57
N ILE A 59 7.98 4.06 -29.16
CA ILE A 59 6.74 3.77 -29.89
C ILE A 59 5.59 4.51 -29.20
N ASN A 60 4.99 5.47 -29.89
CA ASN A 60 3.93 6.33 -29.35
C ASN A 60 2.53 5.65 -29.35
N HIS A 61 2.48 4.31 -29.38
CA HIS A 61 1.25 3.52 -29.47
C HIS A 61 0.86 2.88 -28.14
N ARG A 62 1.04 3.62 -27.04
CA ARG A 62 0.77 3.15 -25.65
C ARG A 62 -0.61 2.53 -25.47
N VAL A 63 -1.63 3.10 -26.10
CA VAL A 63 -3.01 2.63 -26.01
C VAL A 63 -3.16 1.28 -26.73
N LEU A 64 -2.63 1.18 -27.95
CA LEU A 64 -2.71 -0.05 -28.75
C LEU A 64 -1.95 -1.21 -28.09
N LEU A 65 -0.76 -0.94 -27.55
CA LEU A 65 0.02 -1.93 -26.78
C LEU A 65 -0.72 -2.39 -25.52
N SER A 66 -1.34 -1.45 -24.80
CA SER A 66 -2.15 -1.77 -23.62
C SER A 66 -3.37 -2.62 -23.97
N ILE A 67 -4.09 -2.29 -25.05
CA ILE A 67 -5.22 -3.08 -25.54
C ILE A 67 -4.78 -4.50 -25.92
N LEU A 68 -3.78 -4.64 -26.80
CA LEU A 68 -3.33 -5.95 -27.30
C LEU A 68 -2.90 -6.90 -26.18
N MET A 69 -2.12 -6.40 -25.23
CA MET A 69 -1.65 -7.22 -24.11
C MET A 69 -2.71 -7.46 -23.04
N THR A 70 -3.64 -6.53 -22.85
CA THR A 70 -4.79 -6.78 -21.96
C THR A 70 -5.67 -7.89 -22.51
N ILE A 71 -5.96 -7.85 -23.83
CA ILE A 71 -6.71 -8.90 -24.52
C ILE A 71 -6.00 -10.25 -24.38
N SER A 72 -4.68 -10.30 -24.62
CA SER A 72 -3.93 -11.57 -24.50
C SER A 72 -3.94 -12.13 -23.07
N LEU A 73 -3.85 -11.28 -22.05
CA LEU A 73 -3.92 -11.71 -20.64
C LEU A 73 -5.29 -12.28 -20.26
N ILE A 74 -6.38 -11.75 -20.81
CA ILE A 74 -7.74 -12.24 -20.51
C ILE A 74 -7.96 -13.64 -21.06
N PHE A 75 -7.44 -13.93 -22.26
CA PHE A 75 -7.54 -15.27 -22.83
C PHE A 75 -6.78 -16.34 -22.02
N LEU A 76 -5.83 -15.93 -21.17
CA LEU A 76 -5.13 -16.84 -20.26
C LEU A 76 -5.87 -17.06 -18.93
N LEU A 77 -6.89 -16.26 -18.63
CA LEU A 77 -7.64 -16.36 -17.38
C LEU A 77 -8.86 -17.28 -17.53
N PRO A 78 -9.07 -18.23 -16.61
CA PRO A 78 -10.25 -19.10 -16.62
C PRO A 78 -11.47 -18.32 -16.14
N LEU A 79 -12.07 -17.52 -17.03
CA LEU A 79 -13.24 -16.68 -16.72
C LEU A 79 -14.49 -17.25 -17.36
N ASP A 80 -15.40 -17.80 -16.55
CA ASP A 80 -16.60 -18.51 -17.00
C ASP A 80 -17.76 -17.58 -17.42
N SER A 81 -17.66 -16.28 -17.15
CA SER A 81 -18.73 -15.31 -17.40
C SER A 81 -18.26 -14.14 -18.26
N ILE A 82 -19.04 -13.81 -19.29
CA ILE A 82 -18.74 -12.67 -20.17
C ILE A 82 -18.73 -11.33 -19.41
N TRP A 83 -19.58 -11.19 -18.39
CA TRP A 83 -19.57 -10.00 -17.52
C TRP A 83 -18.27 -9.89 -16.74
N LEU A 84 -17.77 -11.00 -16.22
CA LEU A 84 -16.52 -11.06 -15.47
C LEU A 84 -15.34 -10.77 -16.41
N GLN A 85 -15.35 -11.27 -17.63
CA GLN A 85 -14.37 -10.94 -18.67
C GLN A 85 -14.35 -9.44 -19.00
N ILE A 86 -15.51 -8.80 -19.15
CA ILE A 86 -15.60 -7.35 -19.43
C ILE A 86 -15.05 -6.53 -18.26
N ILE A 87 -15.41 -6.86 -17.02
CA ILE A 87 -14.90 -6.12 -15.84
C ILE A 87 -13.40 -6.31 -15.70
N MET A 88 -12.89 -7.54 -15.88
CA MET A 88 -11.46 -7.83 -15.85
C MET A 88 -10.71 -7.11 -16.97
N LEU A 89 -11.29 -7.01 -18.17
CA LEU A 89 -10.74 -6.21 -19.26
C LEU A 89 -10.54 -4.76 -18.85
N ILE A 90 -11.55 -4.15 -18.24
CA ILE A 90 -11.46 -2.76 -17.79
C ILE A 90 -10.37 -2.60 -16.73
N ILE A 91 -10.35 -3.46 -15.70
CA ILE A 91 -9.36 -3.40 -14.62
C ILE A 91 -7.95 -3.56 -15.17
N LEU A 92 -7.71 -4.57 -16.01
CA LEU A 92 -6.39 -4.86 -16.58
C LEU A 92 -5.95 -3.80 -17.60
N PHE A 93 -6.89 -3.24 -18.37
CA PHE A 93 -6.61 -2.14 -19.28
C PHE A 93 -6.19 -0.87 -18.55
N VAL A 94 -6.92 -0.49 -17.49
CA VAL A 94 -6.54 0.66 -16.66
C VAL A 94 -5.18 0.41 -15.98
N SER A 95 -4.96 -0.81 -15.49
CA SER A 95 -3.71 -1.21 -14.85
C SER A 95 -2.52 -1.16 -15.80
N SER A 96 -2.70 -1.58 -17.06
CA SER A 96 -1.65 -1.55 -18.08
C SER A 96 -1.31 -0.13 -18.52
N LEU A 97 -2.33 0.73 -18.73
CA LEU A 97 -2.12 2.15 -19.01
C LEU A 97 -1.34 2.85 -17.90
N ARG A 98 -1.74 2.63 -16.64
CA ARG A 98 -1.03 3.17 -15.47
C ARG A 98 0.40 2.63 -15.38
N GLY A 99 0.59 1.33 -15.57
CA GLY A 99 1.92 0.71 -15.61
C GLY A 99 2.83 1.36 -16.66
N TYR A 100 2.30 1.62 -17.86
CA TYR A 100 3.01 2.33 -18.92
C TYR A 100 3.33 3.79 -18.53
N GLN A 101 2.44 4.52 -17.86
CA GLN A 101 2.73 5.89 -17.39
C GLN A 101 3.94 5.93 -16.45
N TYR A 102 4.04 4.97 -15.52
CA TYR A 102 5.21 4.83 -14.63
C TYR A 102 6.54 4.55 -15.35
N SER A 103 6.50 4.25 -16.65
CA SER A 103 7.69 4.05 -17.49
C SER A 103 8.19 5.33 -18.15
N GLN A 104 7.30 6.27 -18.49
CA GLN A 104 7.62 7.45 -19.30
C GLN A 104 7.59 8.76 -18.51
N GLU A 105 6.65 8.88 -17.57
CA GLU A 105 6.38 10.13 -16.87
C GLU A 105 7.15 10.20 -15.54
N ASP A 106 7.37 11.43 -15.07
CA ASP A 106 7.96 11.65 -13.75
C ASP A 106 7.00 11.15 -12.67
N ILE A 107 7.55 10.34 -11.76
CA ILE A 107 6.77 9.62 -10.74
C ILE A 107 5.98 10.57 -9.82
N SER A 108 6.47 11.80 -9.61
CA SER A 108 5.78 12.83 -8.84
C SER A 108 4.46 13.28 -9.47
N ASP A 109 4.36 13.18 -10.80
CA ASP A 109 3.25 13.71 -11.57
C ASP A 109 2.19 12.62 -11.76
N VAL A 110 2.61 11.35 -11.84
CA VAL A 110 1.71 10.19 -11.97
C VAL A 110 0.86 9.96 -10.71
N LEU A 111 1.47 10.10 -9.52
CA LEU A 111 0.79 9.87 -8.25
C LEU A 111 1.26 10.83 -7.15
N PRO A 112 0.61 12.01 -7.02
CA PRO A 112 0.95 12.95 -5.97
C PRO A 112 0.57 12.40 -4.59
N ILE A 113 1.49 12.49 -3.62
CA ILE A 113 1.35 11.91 -2.27
C ILE A 113 0.06 12.39 -1.57
N GLY A 114 -0.35 13.65 -1.78
CA GLY A 114 -1.58 14.21 -1.22
C GLY A 114 -2.84 13.45 -1.67
N HIS A 115 -2.92 13.01 -2.92
CA HIS A 115 -4.06 12.22 -3.41
C HIS A 115 -4.11 10.85 -2.76
N ILE A 116 -2.94 10.24 -2.51
CA ILE A 116 -2.85 8.96 -1.82
C ILE A 116 -3.45 9.09 -0.42
N TRP A 117 -3.06 10.11 0.36
CA TRP A 117 -3.64 10.36 1.68
C TRP A 117 -5.16 10.58 1.63
N SER A 118 -5.61 11.51 0.79
CA SER A 118 -7.01 11.93 0.74
C SER A 118 -7.96 10.83 0.28
N PHE A 119 -7.50 9.89 -0.56
CA PHE A 119 -8.36 8.86 -1.13
C PHE A 119 -8.22 7.50 -0.41
N SER A 120 -6.99 7.10 -0.09
CA SER A 120 -6.77 5.77 0.48
C SER A 120 -7.31 5.66 1.90
N LEU A 121 -7.03 6.62 2.79
CA LEU A 121 -7.45 6.47 4.19
C LEU A 121 -8.97 6.44 4.37
N PRO A 122 -9.76 7.33 3.76
CA PRO A 122 -11.21 7.24 3.85
C PRO A 122 -11.74 5.93 3.26
N SER A 123 -11.19 5.46 2.13
CA SER A 123 -11.64 4.20 1.52
C SER A 123 -11.32 2.97 2.39
N TYR A 124 -10.14 2.91 3.01
CA TYR A 124 -9.80 1.89 4.01
C TYR A 124 -10.74 1.94 5.22
N PHE A 125 -11.02 3.14 5.74
CA PHE A 125 -11.92 3.31 6.88
C PHE A 125 -13.35 2.85 6.57
N ILE A 126 -13.91 3.29 5.44
CA ILE A 126 -15.25 2.87 4.99
C ILE A 126 -15.28 1.35 4.79
N SER A 127 -14.25 0.79 4.15
CA SER A 127 -14.17 -0.66 3.92
C SER A 127 -14.11 -1.46 5.21
N TYR A 128 -13.37 -1.00 6.21
CA TYR A 128 -13.33 -1.66 7.51
C TYR A 128 -14.71 -1.75 8.16
N ILE A 129 -15.55 -0.72 7.99
CA ILE A 129 -16.94 -0.73 8.46
C ILE A 129 -17.79 -1.72 7.65
N LEU A 130 -17.66 -1.71 6.31
CA LEU A 130 -18.45 -2.57 5.42
C LEU A 130 -18.15 -4.07 5.63
N TYR A 131 -16.90 -4.42 5.91
CA TYR A 131 -16.46 -5.79 6.12
C TYR A 131 -16.41 -6.20 7.60
N ARG A 132 -17.08 -5.45 8.48
CA ARG A 132 -17.12 -5.80 9.90
C ARG A 132 -18.07 -6.98 10.14
N GLY A 133 -17.53 -8.13 10.52
CA GLY A 133 -18.33 -9.29 10.93
C GLY A 133 -17.66 -10.62 10.59
N GLN A 134 -18.16 -11.72 11.17
CA GLN A 134 -17.58 -13.06 11.01
C GLN A 134 -17.60 -13.56 9.55
N THR A 135 -18.57 -13.13 8.74
CA THR A 135 -18.69 -13.54 7.32
C THR A 135 -17.55 -13.04 6.43
N PHE A 136 -16.81 -12.02 6.85
CA PHE A 136 -15.76 -11.36 6.08
C PHE A 136 -14.44 -11.28 6.85
N GLU A 137 -14.19 -12.23 7.76
CA GLU A 137 -13.01 -12.21 8.64
C GLU A 137 -11.70 -12.18 7.84
N ASN A 138 -11.61 -12.96 6.76
CA ASN A 138 -10.44 -13.00 5.89
C ASN A 138 -10.21 -11.66 5.17
N GLU A 139 -11.26 -11.09 4.58
CA GLU A 139 -11.21 -9.80 3.89
C GLU A 139 -10.87 -8.67 4.87
N GLN A 140 -11.43 -8.71 6.09
CA GLN A 140 -11.15 -7.74 7.15
C GLN A 140 -9.69 -7.84 7.62
N GLN A 141 -9.16 -9.05 7.81
CA GLN A 141 -7.77 -9.26 8.20
C GLN A 141 -6.81 -8.78 7.10
N LEU A 142 -7.10 -9.12 5.84
CA LEU A 142 -6.33 -8.67 4.68
C LEU A 142 -6.34 -7.14 4.57
N LEU A 143 -7.52 -6.52 4.67
CA LEU A 143 -7.68 -5.07 4.63
C LEU A 143 -6.93 -4.37 5.74
N THR A 144 -7.01 -4.87 6.98
CA THR A 144 -6.30 -4.30 8.12
C THR A 144 -4.78 -4.41 7.94
N THR A 145 -4.29 -5.54 7.45
CA THR A 145 -2.86 -5.77 7.21
C THR A 145 -2.33 -4.82 6.14
N LEU A 146 -3.04 -4.68 5.02
CA LEU A 146 -2.64 -3.79 3.94
C LEU A 146 -2.76 -2.30 4.33
N ALA A 147 -3.75 -1.94 5.15
CA ALA A 147 -3.86 -0.58 5.71
C ALA A 147 -2.64 -0.20 6.55
N LEU A 148 -2.17 -1.13 7.40
CA LEU A 148 -0.97 -0.91 8.22
C LEU A 148 0.29 -0.74 7.37
N ILE A 149 0.44 -1.59 6.34
CA ILE A 149 1.56 -1.49 5.40
C ILE A 149 1.52 -0.15 4.65
N LEU A 150 0.33 0.26 4.19
CA LEU A 150 0.14 1.54 3.51
C LEU A 150 0.48 2.72 4.42
N LEU A 151 -0.05 2.74 5.66
CA LEU A 151 0.22 3.79 6.65
C LEU A 151 1.71 3.90 6.95
N PHE A 152 2.39 2.76 7.11
CA PHE A 152 3.84 2.72 7.26
C PHE A 152 4.52 3.43 6.09
N PHE A 153 4.27 3.02 4.85
CA PHE A 153 4.90 3.65 3.68
C PHE A 153 4.56 5.13 3.53
N LEU A 154 3.32 5.53 3.81
CA LEU A 154 2.86 6.92 3.74
C LEU A 154 3.63 7.81 4.73
N LEU A 155 3.81 7.39 5.98
CA LEU A 155 4.58 8.15 6.97
C LEU A 155 6.02 8.39 6.52
N PHE A 156 6.66 7.36 5.96
CA PHE A 156 8.01 7.47 5.43
C PHE A 156 8.09 8.44 4.23
N LEU A 157 7.13 8.37 3.32
CA LEU A 157 7.09 9.23 2.13
C LEU A 157 6.81 10.70 2.50
N THR A 158 5.84 10.95 3.37
CA THR A 158 5.51 12.29 3.86
C THR A 158 6.69 12.89 4.62
N ASN A 159 7.39 12.11 5.46
CA ASN A 159 8.58 12.61 6.16
C ASN A 159 9.71 12.98 5.18
N GLN A 160 9.95 12.18 4.14
CA GLN A 160 10.93 12.51 3.10
C GLN A 160 10.57 13.81 2.38
N ASP A 161 9.29 14.02 2.07
CA ASP A 161 8.82 15.24 1.40
C ASP A 161 8.95 16.48 2.30
N HIS A 162 8.59 16.39 3.59
CA HIS A 162 8.79 17.47 4.56
C HIS A 162 10.27 17.82 4.73
N LEU A 163 11.15 16.83 4.86
CA LEU A 163 12.59 17.07 4.93
C LEU A 163 13.11 17.77 3.67
N SER A 164 12.58 17.40 2.50
CA SER A 164 12.97 18.00 1.22
C SER A 164 12.58 19.49 1.12
N LYS A 165 11.42 19.85 1.68
CA LYS A 165 10.88 21.21 1.68
C LYS A 165 11.52 22.09 2.76
N ALA A 166 11.79 21.51 3.93
CA ALA A 166 12.48 22.19 5.04
C ALA A 166 13.95 22.47 4.72
N SER A 167 14.62 21.58 3.98
CA SER A 167 15.92 21.87 3.38
C SER A 167 15.71 22.69 2.09
N LEU A 168 15.58 24.01 2.20
CA LEU A 168 15.27 24.96 1.11
C LEU A 168 16.17 24.92 -0.14
N VAL A 169 17.12 23.98 -0.25
CA VAL A 169 17.89 23.72 -1.46
C VAL A 169 17.97 22.20 -1.68
N LYS A 170 17.32 21.68 -2.74
CA LYS A 170 17.44 20.28 -3.23
C LYS A 170 18.90 19.75 -3.26
N ARG A 171 19.90 20.65 -3.39
CA ARG A 171 21.35 20.35 -3.32
C ARG A 171 21.80 19.81 -1.96
N GLN A 172 21.28 20.33 -0.84
CA GLN A 172 21.68 19.88 0.51
C GLN A 172 21.12 18.50 0.86
N MET A 173 19.99 18.06 0.29
CA MET A 173 19.44 16.74 0.57
C MET A 173 20.23 15.61 -0.13
N SER A 174 20.85 15.89 -1.27
CA SER A 174 21.87 15.02 -1.89
C SER A 174 23.12 14.91 -1.02
N GLN A 175 23.54 16.03 -0.43
CA GLN A 175 24.69 16.13 0.48
C GLN A 175 24.37 15.75 1.94
N MET A 176 23.11 15.48 2.27
CA MET A 176 22.71 15.14 3.63
C MET A 176 23.37 13.82 4.01
N ASN A 177 24.16 13.89 5.08
CA ASN A 177 24.97 12.78 5.56
C ASN A 177 24.10 11.52 5.72
N LYS A 178 24.59 10.36 5.24
CA LYS A 178 23.86 9.07 5.30
C LYS A 178 23.38 8.75 6.72
N LYS A 179 24.14 9.21 7.74
CA LYS A 179 23.80 9.08 9.15
C LYS A 179 22.51 9.83 9.54
N LEU A 180 22.31 11.07 9.05
CA LEU A 180 21.10 11.86 9.31
C LEU A 180 19.87 11.24 8.65
N LYS A 181 20.02 10.68 7.43
CA LYS A 181 18.94 9.93 6.77
C LYS A 181 18.52 8.71 7.58
N LEU A 182 19.49 7.93 8.08
CA LEU A 182 19.22 6.76 8.90
C LEU A 182 18.52 7.14 10.21
N GLN A 183 18.96 8.20 10.87
CA GLN A 183 18.32 8.70 12.10
C GLN A 183 16.86 9.07 11.84
N ASN A 184 16.56 9.81 10.77
CA ASN A 184 15.17 10.16 10.44
C ASN A 184 14.29 8.94 10.13
N TYR A 185 14.84 7.95 9.42
CA TYR A 185 14.11 6.69 9.20
C TYR A 185 13.83 5.95 10.51
N LEU A 186 14.81 5.93 11.42
CA LEU A 186 14.66 5.30 12.73
C LEU A 186 13.63 6.05 13.59
N TYR A 187 13.61 7.39 13.56
CA TYR A 187 12.59 8.18 14.26
C TYR A 187 11.18 7.87 13.77
N VAL A 188 10.94 7.85 12.45
CA VAL A 188 9.62 7.50 11.89
C VAL A 188 9.23 6.07 12.24
N PHE A 189 10.18 5.13 12.18
CA PHE A 189 9.95 3.74 12.56
C PHE A 189 9.54 3.60 14.03
N VAL A 190 10.29 4.22 14.94
CA VAL A 190 10.00 4.20 16.39
C VAL A 190 8.66 4.86 16.67
N PHE A 191 8.37 6.01 16.05
CA PHE A 191 7.08 6.68 16.17
C PHE A 191 5.93 5.79 15.70
N PHE A 192 6.08 5.12 14.56
CA PHE A 192 5.07 4.17 14.05
C PHE A 192 4.86 3.00 15.02
N MET A 193 5.93 2.43 15.57
CA MET A 193 5.83 1.37 16.57
C MET A 193 5.10 1.84 17.82
N ILE A 194 5.40 3.04 18.32
CA ILE A 194 4.68 3.64 19.45
C ILE A 194 3.19 3.78 19.11
N MET A 195 2.84 4.29 17.94
CA MET A 195 1.44 4.40 17.51
C MET A 195 0.74 3.03 17.48
N LEU A 196 1.38 1.98 16.98
CA LEU A 196 0.82 0.62 16.99
C LEU A 196 0.59 0.10 18.42
N LEU A 197 1.57 0.29 19.30
CA LEU A 197 1.47 -0.11 20.71
C LEU A 197 0.36 0.67 21.41
N ILE A 198 0.17 1.95 21.07
CA ILE A 198 -0.91 2.77 21.63
C ILE A 198 -2.28 2.31 21.13
N THR A 199 -2.38 1.98 19.84
CA THR A 199 -3.66 1.61 19.21
C THR A 199 -4.18 0.27 19.72
N ARG A 200 -3.28 -0.69 20.06
CA ARG A 200 -3.65 -1.85 20.86
C ARG A 200 -3.70 -1.47 22.34
N TYR A 201 -4.83 -0.90 22.78
CA TYR A 201 -5.10 -0.55 24.20
C TYR A 201 -4.67 -1.63 25.21
N ASN A 202 -4.75 -2.92 24.83
CA ASN A 202 -4.29 -4.04 25.66
C ASN A 202 -2.80 -4.01 25.99
N PHE A 203 -1.92 -3.53 25.11
CA PHE A 203 -0.48 -3.50 25.38
C PHE A 203 -0.12 -2.39 26.38
N ILE A 204 -0.67 -1.18 26.20
CA ILE A 204 -0.51 -0.11 27.20
C ILE A 204 -1.12 -0.54 28.53
N ALA A 205 -2.34 -1.08 28.53
CA ALA A 205 -3.00 -1.56 29.75
C ALA A 205 -2.17 -2.64 30.46
N SER A 206 -1.58 -3.58 29.70
CA SER A 206 -0.68 -4.61 30.24
C SER A 206 0.61 -4.02 30.80
N GLY A 207 1.20 -3.03 30.12
CA GLY A 207 2.40 -2.33 30.60
C GLY A 207 2.14 -1.55 31.90
N ILE A 208 1.01 -0.84 31.98
CA ILE A 208 0.56 -0.16 33.20
C ILE A 208 0.29 -1.17 34.32
N LEU A 209 -0.36 -2.29 34.04
CA LEU A 209 -0.57 -3.39 34.99
C LEU A 209 0.74 -3.96 35.52
N LEU A 210 1.74 -4.14 34.66
CA LEU A 210 3.04 -4.69 35.04
C LEU A 210 3.84 -3.70 35.91
N LEU A 211 3.78 -2.41 35.59
CA LEU A 211 4.34 -1.34 36.43
C LEU A 211 3.63 -1.24 37.79
N LEU A 212 2.29 -1.31 37.80
CA LEU A 212 1.51 -1.32 39.04
C LEU A 212 1.83 -2.56 39.88
N LYS A 213 1.90 -3.75 39.29
CA LYS A 213 2.32 -4.98 39.98
C LYS A 213 3.73 -4.85 40.56
N GLY A 214 4.67 -4.25 39.81
CA GLY A 214 6.02 -3.97 40.29
C GLY A 214 6.03 -3.02 41.49
N LEU A 215 5.23 -1.94 41.45
CA LEU A 215 5.06 -0.98 42.54
C LEU A 215 4.42 -1.61 43.78
N PHE A 216 3.35 -2.40 43.62
CA PHE A 216 2.68 -3.09 44.73
C PHE A 216 3.60 -4.15 45.37
N LYS A 217 4.46 -4.81 44.58
CA LYS A 217 5.49 -5.72 45.10
C LYS A 217 6.58 -4.99 45.88
N LEU A 218 7.01 -3.82 45.42
CA LEU A 218 7.96 -2.94 46.13
C LEU A 218 7.38 -2.36 47.43
N LEU A 219 6.07 -2.10 47.46
CA LEU A 219 5.34 -1.60 48.64
C LEU A 219 4.94 -2.71 49.63
N GLY A 220 5.36 -3.96 49.40
CA GLY A 220 5.07 -5.08 50.31
C GLY A 220 3.60 -5.52 50.33
N MET A 221 2.79 -5.08 49.37
CA MET A 221 1.35 -5.39 49.28
C MET A 221 1.03 -6.56 48.33
N GLY A 222 2.04 -7.34 47.92
CA GLY A 222 1.84 -8.55 47.12
C GLY A 222 1.40 -9.72 48.00
N LYS A 223 0.13 -10.14 47.89
CA LYS A 223 -0.33 -11.43 48.48
C LYS A 223 0.54 -12.58 47.95
N PRO A 224 0.89 -13.57 48.78
CA PRO A 224 1.50 -14.80 48.29
C PRO A 224 0.49 -15.51 47.38
N GLU A 225 0.93 -15.87 46.18
CA GLU A 225 0.13 -16.59 45.18
C GLU A 225 -0.15 -18.02 45.69
N GLU A 226 -1.43 -18.42 45.70
CA GLU A 226 -1.86 -19.83 45.53
C GLU A 226 -2.15 -20.06 44.04
#